data_AF-A0A5B0AUM9-F1
#
_entry.id   AF-A0A5B0AUM9-F1
#
_cell.length_a   1.000
_cell.length_b   1.000
_cell.length_c   1.000
_cell.angle_alpha   90.00
_cell.angle_beta   90.00
_cell.angle_gamma   90.00
#
_symmetry.space_group_name_H-M   'P 1'
#
loop_
_entity.id
_entity.type
_entity.pdbx_description
1 polymer ?
#
loop_
_entity_poly.entity_id
_entity_poly.type
_entity_poly.pdbx_seq_one_letter_code
_entity_poly.pdbx_strand_id
1 'polypeptide(L)'
;MTVFYCAKCGTALTGDLVTLPVVPEVDNPDHGRDKETGRARSTVPGGCYAVDPEPWGAPSVAAAGPRRRPARSAGRELLRVATIGDTVSAGCRNSFVVHPDDVLPRLEPFTLGDNWLGCCGPTGANGPNLACVCGSRLATWAADCLGPNELHLDPVRVYAWQQGGPGDRR
;
A
#
# COMPACT_ATOMS: atom_id res chain seq x y z
N MET A 1 -7.51 -18.30 6.58
CA MET A 1 -6.21 -17.75 6.15
C MET A 1 -6.33 -17.38 4.69
N THR A 2 -5.69 -16.28 4.30
CA THR A 2 -5.93 -15.63 3.01
C THR A 2 -4.65 -15.55 2.20
N VAL A 3 -4.69 -15.95 0.94
CA VAL A 3 -3.59 -15.73 0.00
C VAL A 3 -4.06 -14.78 -1.09
N PHE A 4 -3.23 -13.82 -1.47
CA PHE A 4 -3.49 -12.91 -2.59
C PHE A 4 -2.85 -13.44 -3.87
N TYR A 5 -3.55 -13.28 -4.98
CA TYR A 5 -3.12 -13.74 -6.30
C TYR A 5 -3.23 -12.63 -7.32
N CYS A 6 -2.34 -12.66 -8.32
CA CYS A 6 -2.46 -11.82 -9.51
C CYS A 6 -3.71 -12.22 -10.31
N ALA A 7 -4.63 -11.29 -10.54
CA ALA A 7 -5.85 -11.56 -11.31
C ALA A 7 -5.57 -11.87 -12.79
N LYS A 8 -4.41 -11.44 -13.32
CA LYS A 8 -4.03 -11.65 -14.72
C LYS A 8 -3.45 -13.05 -14.98
N CYS A 9 -2.57 -13.55 -14.11
CA CYS A 9 -1.81 -14.78 -14.35
C CYS A 9 -1.94 -15.84 -13.26
N GLY A 10 -2.66 -15.56 -12.17
CA GLY A 10 -2.88 -16.51 -11.08
C GLY A 10 -1.67 -16.78 -10.18
N THR A 11 -0.57 -16.04 -10.33
CA THR A 11 0.60 -16.18 -9.45
C THR A 11 0.25 -15.76 -8.02
N ALA A 12 0.56 -16.61 -7.04
CA ALA A 12 0.45 -16.26 -5.63
C ALA A 12 1.43 -15.13 -5.28
N LEU A 13 0.92 -14.10 -4.62
CA LEU A 13 1.65 -12.87 -4.28
C LEU A 13 2.08 -12.84 -2.82
N THR A 14 1.40 -13.59 -1.96
CA THR A 14 1.66 -13.63 -0.52
C THR A 14 1.75 -15.06 -0.02
N GLY A 15 2.22 -15.24 1.22
CA GLY A 15 1.88 -16.43 2.00
C GLY A 15 0.46 -16.34 2.57
N ASP A 16 0.17 -17.19 3.55
CA ASP A 16 -1.08 -17.13 4.31
C ASP A 16 -1.10 -15.91 5.23
N LEU A 17 -2.07 -15.01 5.01
CA LEU A 17 -2.27 -13.81 5.81
C LEU A 17 -3.53 -13.92 6.68
N VAL A 18 -3.44 -13.33 7.87
CA VAL A 18 -4.56 -13.13 8.80
C VAL A 18 -5.20 -11.77 8.54
N THR A 19 -6.53 -11.73 8.49
CA THR A 19 -7.26 -10.46 8.32
C THR A 19 -7.31 -9.69 9.63
N LEU A 20 -7.05 -8.39 9.56
CA LEU A 20 -7.32 -7.43 10.61
C LEU A 20 -8.65 -6.73 10.33
N PRO A 21 -9.42 -6.39 11.38
CA PRO A 21 -10.73 -5.75 11.20
C PRO A 21 -10.63 -4.32 10.64
N VAL A 22 -9.49 -3.65 10.83
CA VAL A 22 -9.24 -2.25 10.46
C VAL A 22 -7.74 -2.06 10.27
N VAL A 23 -7.35 -1.11 9.41
CA VAL A 23 -5.95 -0.69 9.24
C VAL A 23 -5.46 -0.07 10.56
N PRO A 24 -4.36 -0.55 11.16
CA PRO A 24 -3.85 0.00 12.42
C PRO A 24 -3.53 1.50 12.32
N GLU A 25 -3.76 2.21 13.42
CA GLU A 25 -3.29 3.59 13.54
C GLU A 25 -1.76 3.63 13.71
N VAL A 26 -1.12 4.65 13.14
CA VAL A 26 0.32 4.87 13.30
C VAL A 26 0.51 5.87 14.44
N ASP A 27 0.88 5.37 15.63
CA ASP A 27 1.01 6.18 16.85
C ASP A 27 1.97 7.38 16.68
N ASN A 28 3.13 7.14 16.09
CA ASN A 28 4.07 8.19 15.69
C ASN A 28 4.89 7.74 14.46
N PRO A 29 4.71 8.38 13.28
CA PRO A 29 5.38 7.98 12.05
C PRO A 29 6.91 8.17 12.08
N ASP A 30 7.43 9.02 12.97
CA ASP A 30 8.86 9.31 13.11
C ASP A 30 9.54 8.54 14.24
N HIS A 31 8.79 8.00 15.21
CA HIS A 31 9.37 7.15 16.24
C HIS A 31 9.49 5.71 15.78
N GLY A 32 10.69 5.15 15.94
CA GLY A 32 10.96 3.76 15.58
C GLY A 32 11.16 3.54 14.09
N ARG A 33 11.50 4.59 13.33
CA ARG A 33 12.08 4.47 11.98
C ARG A 33 13.31 3.57 12.01
N ASP A 34 13.48 2.80 10.94
CA ASP A 34 14.65 1.96 10.76
C ASP A 34 15.91 2.83 10.64
N LYS A 35 16.97 2.48 11.38
CA LYS A 35 18.16 3.31 11.50
C LYS A 35 19.04 3.30 10.24
N GLU A 36 18.94 2.24 9.44
CA GLU A 36 19.75 2.09 8.23
C GLU A 36 19.06 2.70 7.01
N THR A 37 17.76 2.43 6.85
CA THR A 37 16.98 2.85 5.68
C THR A 37 16.18 4.15 5.90
N GLY A 38 16.00 4.58 7.16
CA GLY A 38 15.17 5.74 7.51
C GLY A 38 13.66 5.52 7.34
N ARG A 39 13.24 4.30 6.95
CA ARG A 39 11.83 3.98 6.68
C ARG A 39 11.03 3.94 7.97
N ALA A 40 9.79 4.40 7.91
CA ALA A 40 8.82 4.16 8.98
C ALA A 40 8.57 2.66 9.14
N ARG A 41 7.97 2.30 10.29
CA ARG A 41 7.46 0.94 10.48
C ARG A 41 6.32 0.67 9.50
N SER A 42 6.19 -0.58 9.07
CA SER A 42 5.04 -1.01 8.28
C SER A 42 3.74 -0.75 9.06
N THR A 43 2.75 -0.14 8.41
CA THR A 43 1.42 0.13 9.01
C THR A 43 0.73 -1.17 9.44
N VAL A 44 0.87 -2.24 8.65
CA VAL A 44 0.33 -3.57 8.95
C VAL A 44 1.48 -4.51 9.35
N PRO A 45 1.34 -5.29 10.44
CA PRO A 45 2.36 -6.26 10.85
C PRO A 45 2.49 -7.41 9.85
N GLY A 46 3.67 -8.04 9.81
CA GLY A 46 3.93 -9.21 8.95
C GLY A 46 2.96 -10.36 9.21
N GLY A 47 2.56 -11.05 8.14
CA GLY A 47 1.58 -12.13 8.19
C GLY A 47 0.12 -11.65 8.32
N CYS A 48 -0.13 -10.34 8.21
CA CYS A 48 -1.47 -9.76 8.31
C CYS A 48 -1.84 -8.91 7.08
N TYR A 49 -3.14 -8.69 6.90
CA TYR A 49 -3.65 -7.71 5.95
C TYR A 49 -4.89 -6.98 6.50
N ALA A 50 -5.13 -5.77 6.03
CA ALA A 50 -6.35 -5.01 6.29
C ALA A 50 -6.92 -4.45 4.98
N VAL A 51 -8.23 -4.18 4.94
CA VAL A 51 -8.86 -3.48 3.82
C VAL A 51 -8.94 -2.01 4.19
N ASP A 52 -8.34 -1.13 3.38
CA ASP A 52 -8.46 0.32 3.55
C ASP A 52 -9.62 0.87 2.70
N PRO A 53 -10.72 1.36 3.32
CA PRO A 53 -11.86 1.91 2.58
C PRO A 53 -11.56 3.28 1.94
N GLU A 54 -10.53 3.97 2.41
CA GLU A 54 -10.19 5.32 1.94
C GLU A 54 -9.45 5.29 0.59
N PRO A 55 -9.59 6.35 -0.22
CA PRO A 55 -8.87 6.44 -1.48
C PRO A 55 -7.40 6.70 -1.18
N TRP A 56 -6.50 5.91 -1.76
CA TRP A 56 -5.06 6.04 -1.53
C TRP A 56 -4.24 6.01 -2.81
N GLY A 57 -3.12 6.75 -2.82
CA GLY A 57 -2.28 6.91 -4.00
C GLY A 57 -2.86 7.82 -5.08
N ALA A 58 -2.32 7.69 -6.30
CA ALA A 58 -2.77 8.42 -7.48
C ALA A 58 -4.12 7.89 -8.01
N PRO A 59 -4.91 8.72 -8.72
CA PRO A 59 -4.64 10.13 -9.01
C PRO A 59 -4.83 11.03 -7.79
N SER A 60 -4.16 12.18 -7.78
CA SER A 60 -4.42 13.25 -6.82
C SER A 60 -5.32 14.29 -7.47
N VAL A 61 -6.37 14.72 -6.78
CA VAL A 61 -7.35 15.71 -7.27
C VAL A 61 -7.45 16.88 -6.31
N ALA A 62 -7.87 18.04 -6.82
CA ALA A 62 -8.12 19.21 -5.97
C ALA A 62 -9.19 18.89 -4.92
N ALA A 63 -8.95 19.28 -3.67
CA ALA A 63 -9.94 19.17 -2.60
C ALA A 63 -11.12 20.11 -2.90
N ALA A 64 -12.35 19.60 -2.76
CA ALA A 64 -13.58 20.35 -3.04
C ALA A 64 -13.93 21.42 -1.98
N GLY A 65 -12.98 21.83 -1.15
CA GLY A 65 -13.18 22.81 -0.08
C GLY A 65 -11.96 22.94 0.85
N PRO A 66 -11.98 23.91 1.78
CA PRO A 66 -10.90 24.09 2.74
C PRO A 66 -10.75 22.83 3.60
N ARG A 67 -9.54 22.27 3.63
CA ARG A 67 -9.25 21.10 4.45
C ARG A 67 -9.30 21.48 5.93
N ARG A 68 -10.13 20.77 6.71
CA ARG A 68 -9.82 20.60 8.13
C ARG A 68 -8.62 19.68 8.20
N ARG A 69 -7.42 20.24 8.43
CA ARG A 69 -6.28 19.42 8.84
C ARG A 69 -6.71 18.65 10.09
N PRO A 70 -6.64 17.31 10.10
CA PRO A 70 -6.92 16.57 11.32
C PRO A 70 -5.98 17.07 12.42
N ALA A 71 -6.45 17.04 13.67
CA ALA A 71 -5.68 17.54 14.82
C ALA A 71 -4.34 16.79 14.99
N ARG A 72 -4.21 15.60 14.41
CA ARG A 72 -2.99 14.80 14.31
C ARG A 72 -2.88 14.18 12.92
N SER A 73 -1.66 14.11 12.39
CA SER A 73 -1.33 13.33 11.20
C SER A 73 -1.68 11.87 11.46
N ALA A 74 -2.36 11.20 10.53
CA ALA A 74 -2.64 9.77 10.65
C ALA A 74 -1.38 8.91 10.43
N GLY A 75 -0.28 9.53 10.00
CA GLY A 75 1.02 8.90 9.76
C GLY A 75 1.06 8.09 8.46
N ARG A 76 0.00 8.21 7.65
CA ARG A 76 -0.23 7.47 6.39
C ARG A 76 -0.31 8.39 5.17
N GLU A 77 -0.09 9.69 5.39
CA GLU A 77 -0.11 10.71 4.35
C GLU A 77 1.08 10.54 3.39
N LEU A 78 0.79 10.43 2.10
CA LEU A 78 1.83 10.31 1.09
C LEU A 78 2.64 11.59 0.96
N LEU A 79 3.97 11.44 0.85
CA LEU A 79 4.84 12.54 0.48
C LEU A 79 4.54 12.96 -0.96
N ARG A 80 4.11 14.21 -1.13
CA ARG A 80 3.81 14.79 -2.45
C ARG A 80 4.66 16.04 -2.64
N VAL A 81 5.31 16.14 -3.79
CA VAL A 81 5.93 17.40 -4.20
C VAL A 81 4.81 18.42 -4.35
N ALA A 82 4.89 19.52 -3.62
CA ALA A 82 3.83 20.51 -3.47
C ALA A 82 3.34 20.99 -4.85
N THR A 83 2.15 20.52 -5.24
CA THR A 83 1.40 21.11 -6.34
C THR A 83 0.60 22.29 -5.78
N ILE A 84 0.38 23.33 -6.57
CA ILE A 84 -0.39 24.51 -6.14
C ILE A 84 -1.82 24.06 -5.78
N GLY A 85 -2.17 24.12 -4.49
CA GLY A 85 -3.49 23.78 -3.96
C GLY A 85 -3.53 22.52 -3.08
N ASP A 86 -4.55 22.43 -2.22
CA ASP A 86 -4.80 21.25 -1.38
C ASP A 86 -5.30 20.08 -2.25
N THR A 87 -4.47 19.06 -2.48
CA THR A 87 -4.84 17.88 -3.30
C THR A 87 -5.00 16.60 -2.49
N VAL A 88 -6.15 15.94 -2.60
CA VAL A 88 -6.48 14.65 -1.93
C VAL A 88 -6.20 13.46 -2.85
N SER A 89 -5.93 12.30 -2.25
CA SER A 89 -5.94 11.04 -2.99
C SER A 89 -7.35 10.78 -3.54
N ALA A 90 -7.45 10.48 -4.83
CA ALA A 90 -8.62 9.90 -5.48
C ALA A 90 -8.28 8.56 -6.13
N GLY A 91 -7.22 7.91 -5.62
CA GLY A 91 -6.83 6.55 -6.01
C GLY A 91 -7.85 5.49 -5.59
N CYS A 92 -7.43 4.24 -5.75
CA CYS A 92 -8.30 3.10 -5.48
C CYS A 92 -8.75 3.08 -4.01
N ARG A 93 -10.02 2.76 -3.81
CA ARG A 93 -10.63 2.46 -2.50
C ARG A 93 -10.66 0.96 -2.27
N ASN A 94 -10.84 0.56 -1.02
CA ASN A 94 -10.90 -0.86 -0.62
C ASN A 94 -9.65 -1.64 -1.03
N SER A 95 -8.49 -0.98 -0.99
CA SER A 95 -7.22 -1.61 -1.29
C SER A 95 -6.76 -2.49 -0.13
N PHE A 96 -5.98 -3.53 -0.43
CA PHE A 96 -5.48 -4.42 0.61
C PHE A 96 -4.12 -3.92 1.09
N VAL A 97 -4.07 -3.48 2.35
CA VAL A 97 -2.83 -3.07 3.01
C VAL A 97 -2.17 -4.30 3.60
N VAL A 98 -0.92 -4.55 3.21
CA VAL A 98 -0.13 -5.70 3.66
C VAL A 98 1.25 -5.23 4.12
N HIS A 99 1.93 -6.07 4.89
CA HIS A 99 3.35 -5.84 5.18
C HIS A 99 4.17 -5.97 3.89
N PRO A 100 5.11 -5.05 3.60
CA PRO A 100 5.92 -5.10 2.38
C PRO A 100 6.65 -6.45 2.20
N ASP A 101 7.27 -6.97 3.25
CA ASP A 101 8.03 -8.23 3.19
C ASP A 101 7.20 -9.46 2.82
N ASP A 102 5.87 -9.43 3.02
CA ASP A 102 5.00 -10.56 2.66
C ASP A 102 4.82 -10.70 1.13
N VAL A 103 5.10 -9.62 0.39
CA VAL A 103 4.78 -9.51 -1.04
C VAL A 103 5.97 -9.09 -1.92
N LEU A 104 6.89 -8.26 -1.42
CA LEU A 104 8.03 -7.76 -2.18
C LEU A 104 8.90 -8.86 -2.83
N PRO A 105 9.16 -10.02 -2.20
CA PRO A 105 9.92 -11.10 -2.84
C PRO A 105 9.28 -11.67 -4.12
N ARG A 106 8.00 -11.33 -4.41
CA ARG A 106 7.21 -11.83 -5.54
C ARG A 106 6.77 -10.73 -6.50
N LEU A 107 7.14 -9.48 -6.25
CA LEU A 107 6.86 -8.34 -7.11
C LEU A 107 8.14 -7.66 -7.55
N GLU A 108 8.12 -7.12 -8.76
CA GLU A 108 9.22 -6.37 -9.35
C GLU A 108 8.92 -4.87 -9.30
N PRO A 109 9.92 -4.02 -9.01
CA PRO A 109 9.78 -2.58 -9.16
C PRO A 109 9.38 -2.19 -10.58
N PHE A 110 8.31 -1.40 -10.70
CA PHE A 110 7.93 -0.76 -11.95
C PHE A 110 8.46 0.67 -11.96
N THR A 111 9.64 0.86 -12.57
CA THR A 111 10.41 2.11 -12.54
C THR A 111 10.13 3.05 -13.72
N LEU A 112 9.03 2.85 -14.46
CA LEU A 112 8.70 3.74 -15.57
C LEU A 112 8.13 5.07 -15.06
N GLY A 113 8.69 6.18 -15.53
CA GLY A 113 8.27 7.54 -15.19
C GLY A 113 8.50 7.87 -13.72
N ASP A 114 7.53 8.57 -13.12
CA ASP A 114 7.69 9.19 -11.81
C ASP A 114 7.36 8.28 -10.61
N ASN A 115 7.17 6.99 -10.85
CA ASN A 115 6.69 6.01 -9.86
C ASN A 115 7.68 5.71 -8.71
N TRP A 116 8.92 6.20 -8.84
CA TRP A 116 10.05 5.99 -7.93
C TRP A 116 10.81 7.29 -7.58
N LEU A 117 10.09 8.42 -7.48
CA LEU A 117 10.68 9.77 -7.29
C LEU A 117 11.17 10.13 -5.86
N GLY A 118 11.14 9.23 -4.87
CA GLY A 118 11.59 9.60 -3.52
C GLY A 118 13.10 9.51 -3.35
N CYS A 119 13.61 10.14 -2.28
CA CYS A 119 15.05 10.19 -1.99
C CYS A 119 15.57 8.83 -1.50
N CYS A 120 14.75 8.11 -0.72
CA CYS A 120 15.13 6.85 -0.08
C CYS A 120 14.34 5.62 -0.59
N GLY A 121 13.32 5.86 -1.40
CA GLY A 121 12.38 4.85 -1.87
C GLY A 121 11.20 5.51 -2.58
N PRO A 122 10.23 4.73 -3.06
CA PRO A 122 9.07 5.31 -3.72
C PRO A 122 8.20 6.11 -2.76
N THR A 123 7.63 7.23 -3.23
CA THR A 123 6.67 8.02 -2.44
C THR A 123 5.25 7.46 -2.48
N GLY A 124 4.94 6.53 -3.39
CA GLY A 124 3.59 6.01 -3.63
C GLY A 124 2.61 7.01 -4.27
N ALA A 125 3.04 8.26 -4.53
CA ALA A 125 2.16 9.35 -4.97
C ALA A 125 1.78 9.31 -6.46
N ASN A 126 2.51 8.55 -7.28
CA ASN A 126 2.40 8.57 -8.74
C ASN A 126 1.71 7.32 -9.34
N GLY A 127 1.18 6.46 -8.47
CA GLY A 127 0.40 5.27 -8.84
C GLY A 127 1.18 3.96 -8.65
N PRO A 128 0.66 2.85 -9.20
CA PRO A 128 1.25 1.53 -9.00
C PRO A 128 2.69 1.44 -9.50
N ASN A 129 3.58 1.09 -8.58
CA ASN A 129 5.03 1.06 -8.74
C ASN A 129 5.64 -0.33 -8.47
N LEU A 130 4.79 -1.34 -8.30
CA LEU A 130 5.16 -2.74 -8.21
C LEU A 130 4.32 -3.57 -9.19
N ALA A 131 4.99 -4.47 -9.90
CA ALA A 131 4.39 -5.33 -10.90
C ALA A 131 4.63 -6.81 -10.61
N CYS A 132 3.71 -7.64 -11.06
CA CYS A 132 3.93 -9.08 -11.15
C CYS A 132 4.89 -9.39 -12.30
N VAL A 133 5.56 -10.55 -12.23
CA VAL A 133 6.40 -11.10 -13.32
C VAL A 133 5.69 -11.20 -14.68
N CYS A 134 4.35 -11.24 -14.69
CA CYS A 134 3.55 -11.20 -15.93
C CYS A 134 3.35 -9.78 -16.51
N GLY A 135 3.99 -8.78 -15.92
CA GLY A 135 3.92 -7.36 -16.27
C GLY A 135 2.68 -6.61 -15.76
N SER A 136 1.77 -7.27 -15.04
CA SER A 136 0.61 -6.58 -14.45
C SER A 136 1.05 -5.70 -13.28
N ARG A 137 0.67 -4.42 -13.26
CA ARG A 137 0.97 -3.51 -12.14
C ARG A 137 -0.03 -3.75 -11.00
N LEU A 138 0.42 -4.30 -9.89
CA LEU A 138 -0.46 -4.85 -8.85
C LEU A 138 -0.52 -4.03 -7.58
N ALA A 139 0.51 -3.24 -7.28
CA ALA A 139 0.59 -2.55 -6.00
C ALA A 139 1.27 -1.19 -6.10
N THR A 140 0.95 -0.38 -5.09
CA THR A 140 1.62 0.89 -4.81
C THR A 140 2.27 0.78 -3.44
N TRP A 141 3.58 0.99 -3.40
CA TRP A 141 4.37 1.01 -2.17
C TRP A 141 4.89 2.42 -1.91
N ALA A 142 4.62 2.95 -0.72
CA ALA A 142 5.28 4.12 -0.18
C ALA A 142 6.33 3.65 0.83
N ALA A 143 7.58 4.08 0.64
CA ALA A 143 8.71 3.75 1.51
C ALA A 143 9.82 4.81 1.42
N ASP A 144 9.43 6.06 1.20
CA ASP A 144 10.35 7.18 1.33
C ASP A 144 10.64 7.47 2.82
N CYS A 145 11.85 7.95 3.11
CA CYS A 145 12.31 8.22 4.48
C CYS A 145 11.57 9.38 5.16
N LEU A 146 10.81 10.18 4.42
CA LEU A 146 9.95 11.25 4.97
C LEU A 146 8.47 10.89 4.97
N GLY A 147 8.11 9.69 4.51
CA GLY A 147 6.73 9.24 4.37
C GLY A 147 6.41 8.00 5.21
N PRO A 148 5.21 7.43 5.00
CA PRO A 148 4.84 6.13 5.55
C PRO A 148 5.65 5.01 4.88
N ASN A 149 5.66 3.85 5.54
CA ASN A 149 6.04 2.59 4.92
C ASN A 149 4.77 1.73 4.78
N GLU A 150 4.10 1.85 3.64
CA GLU A 150 2.78 1.24 3.44
C GLU A 150 2.61 0.73 2.01
N LEU A 151 2.12 -0.49 1.87
CA LEU A 151 1.93 -1.16 0.59
C LEU A 151 0.46 -1.53 0.39
N HIS A 152 -0.11 -1.01 -0.69
CA HIS A 152 -1.49 -1.25 -1.09
C HIS A 152 -1.53 -2.12 -2.34
N LEU A 153 -2.17 -3.28 -2.26
CA LEU A 153 -2.54 -4.09 -3.42
C LEU A 153 -3.81 -3.54 -4.07
N ASP A 154 -3.81 -3.46 -5.40
CA ASP A 154 -4.93 -2.98 -6.21
C ASP A 154 -6.08 -4.00 -6.22
N PRO A 155 -7.26 -3.66 -5.68
CA PRO A 155 -8.34 -4.62 -5.46
C PRO A 155 -9.04 -5.08 -6.74
N VAL A 156 -8.75 -4.47 -7.89
CA VAL A 156 -9.24 -4.92 -9.20
C VAL A 156 -8.25 -5.86 -9.87
N ARG A 157 -6.96 -5.74 -9.54
CA ARG A 157 -5.87 -6.50 -10.18
C ARG A 157 -5.35 -7.66 -9.32
N VAL A 158 -5.75 -7.72 -8.07
CA VAL A 158 -5.52 -8.87 -7.19
C VAL A 158 -6.85 -9.46 -6.73
N TYR A 159 -6.87 -10.76 -6.46
CA TYR A 159 -7.98 -11.38 -5.75
C TYR A 159 -7.47 -12.13 -4.53
N ALA A 160 -8.29 -12.15 -3.49
CA ALA A 160 -8.04 -12.91 -2.27
C ALA A 160 -8.74 -14.27 -2.36
N TRP A 161 -8.02 -15.34 -2.03
CA TRP A 161 -8.61 -16.65 -1.85
C TRP A 161 -8.52 -17.06 -0.39
N GLN A 162 -9.66 -17.42 0.20
CA GLN A 162 -9.69 -18.05 1.51
C GLN A 162 -9.40 -19.54 1.31
N GLN A 163 -8.31 -20.05 1.89
CA GLN A 163 -8.20 -21.49 2.05
C GLN A 163 -9.30 -21.92 3.03
N GLY A 164 -10.30 -22.64 2.52
CA GLY A 164 -11.42 -23.12 3.31
C GLY A 164 -10.94 -23.90 4.53
N GLY A 165 -11.56 -23.65 5.68
CA GLY A 165 -11.53 -24.60 6.78
C GLY A 165 -12.05 -25.96 6.31
N PRO A 166 -11.78 -27.05 7.06
CA PRO A 166 -12.02 -28.41 6.62
C PRO A 166 -13.51 -28.63 6.31
N GLY A 167 -13.87 -28.58 5.02
CA GLY A 167 -15.27 -28.67 4.60
C GLY A 167 -15.50 -28.89 3.11
N ASP A 168 -14.46 -28.92 2.27
CA ASP A 168 -14.62 -29.12 0.83
C ASP A 168 -13.79 -30.30 0.32
N ARG A 169 -14.32 -31.50 0.57
CA ARG A 169 -14.17 -32.66 -0.31
C ARG A 169 -15.59 -33.15 -0.60
N ARG A 170 -16.07 -32.89 -1.80
CA ARG A 170 -17.16 -33.66 -2.43
C ARG A 170 -16.62 -34.26 -3.72
#